data_AF-A0A7C6AZ01-F1
#
_entry.id   AF-A0A7C6AZ01-F1
#
_cell.length_a   1.000
_cell.length_b   1.000
_cell.length_c   1.000
_cell.angle_alpha   90.00
_cell.angle_beta   90.00
_cell.angle_gamma   90.00
#
_symmetry.space_group_name_H-M   'P 1'
#
loop_
_entity.id
_entity.type
_entity.pdbx_description
1 polymer ?
#
loop_
_entity_poly.entity_id
_entity_poly.type
_entity_poly.pdbx_seq_one_letter_code
_entity_poly.pdbx_strand_id
1 'polypeptide(L)'
;EIRGLLLSSLCYPLIVFLIAWAVLIFYLLVSFPVLSDVVAAWGGQSAVFDDLNRARATVHLWGPIVPAVVLLLFFFWRFLLRKSKLLIPRRAASRLGWFPGVRQLIYAQQNAILSDMLAVMVRHGVPLDRAISLSGAIFGDRRLERESKIVAEALASQDWQRVLEARRARCIPVSLRLAIIQGLHSGKLADNLEQVAKHWERQTWRQATWIKTVGVPMSVVIFGCICTLLVALSLWLPWLQIMFQMASFRA
;
A
#
# COMPACT_ATOMS: atom_id res chain seq x y z
N GLU A 1 12.63 -11.00 7.01
CA GLU A 1 12.79 -10.53 5.62
C GLU A 1 11.71 -9.59 5.07
N ILE A 2 10.41 -9.84 5.30
CA ILE A 2 9.31 -9.05 4.67
C ILE A 2 9.39 -7.54 4.97
N ARG A 3 9.86 -7.13 6.16
CA ARG A 3 10.12 -5.71 6.48
C ARG A 3 11.16 -5.09 5.53
N GLY A 4 12.26 -5.80 5.25
CA GLY A 4 13.30 -5.34 4.33
C GLY A 4 12.77 -5.25 2.89
N LEU A 5 11.87 -6.14 2.51
CA LEU A 5 11.23 -6.13 1.20
C LEU A 5 10.24 -4.96 1.04
N LEU A 6 9.43 -4.66 2.06
CA LEU A 6 8.50 -3.52 2.07
C LEU A 6 9.25 -2.17 2.11
N LEU A 7 10.34 -2.10 2.88
CA LEU A 7 11.19 -0.91 2.95
C LEU A 7 11.96 -0.69 1.64
N SER A 8 12.50 -1.76 1.04
CA SER A 8 13.17 -1.69 -0.26
C SER A 8 12.19 -1.31 -1.38
N SER A 9 10.95 -1.81 -1.34
CA SER A 9 9.95 -1.51 -2.36
C SER A 9 9.46 -0.07 -2.39
N LEU A 10 9.61 0.67 -1.28
CA LEU A 10 9.21 2.08 -1.20
C LEU A 10 10.35 3.04 -1.55
N CYS A 11 11.61 2.57 -1.54
CA CYS A 11 12.72 3.35 -2.08
C CYS A 11 12.53 3.64 -3.58
N TYR A 12 11.98 2.69 -4.35
CA TYR A 12 11.81 2.84 -5.80
C TYR A 12 10.80 3.95 -6.18
N PRO A 13 9.55 3.97 -5.67
CA PRO A 13 8.62 5.08 -5.90
C PRO A 13 9.18 6.43 -5.45
N LEU A 14 9.95 6.47 -4.36
CA LEU A 14 10.60 7.69 -3.89
C LEU A 14 11.65 8.21 -4.88
N ILE A 15 12.49 7.31 -5.42
CA ILE A 15 13.47 7.67 -6.45
C ILE A 15 12.78 8.17 -7.71
N VAL A 16 11.76 7.46 -8.19
CA VAL A 16 10.97 7.88 -9.37
C VAL A 16 10.31 9.25 -9.12
N PHE A 17 9.73 9.45 -7.94
CA PHE A 17 9.16 10.74 -7.55
C PHE A 17 10.20 11.85 -7.56
N LEU A 18 11.39 11.63 -6.97
CA LEU A 18 12.48 12.61 -6.96
C LEU A 18 12.96 12.95 -8.38
N ILE A 19 13.07 11.95 -9.27
CA ILE A 19 13.44 12.15 -10.67
C ILE A 19 12.35 12.96 -11.39
N ALA A 20 11.08 12.57 -11.27
CA ALA A 20 9.96 13.28 -11.87
C ALA A 20 9.88 14.73 -11.36
N TRP A 21 10.11 14.93 -10.07
CA TRP A 21 10.16 16.25 -9.45
C TRP A 21 11.32 17.10 -9.97
N ALA A 22 12.50 16.51 -10.12
CA ALA A 22 13.66 17.18 -10.72
C ALA A 22 13.41 17.59 -12.17
N VAL A 23 12.79 16.72 -12.97
CA VAL A 23 12.39 17.02 -14.36
C VAL A 23 11.37 18.15 -14.40
N LEU A 24 10.39 18.15 -13.49
CA LEU A 24 9.39 19.22 -13.39
C LEU A 24 10.03 20.58 -13.06
N ILE A 25 10.94 20.62 -12.08
CA ILE A 25 11.68 21.84 -11.72
C ILE A 25 12.53 22.31 -12.90
N PHE A 26 13.25 21.40 -13.55
CA PHE A 26 14.07 21.71 -14.72
C PHE A 26 13.22 22.34 -15.83
N TYR A 27 12.05 21.76 -16.12
CA TYR A 27 11.11 22.30 -17.09
C TYR A 27 10.67 23.74 -16.73
N LEU A 28 10.27 23.98 -15.48
CA LEU A 28 9.83 25.31 -15.04
C LEU A 28 10.93 26.38 -15.07
N LEU A 29 12.18 25.99 -14.79
CA LEU A 29 13.30 26.92 -14.73
C LEU A 29 13.94 27.19 -16.10
N VAL A 30 14.00 26.20 -16.98
CA VAL A 30 14.75 26.28 -18.25
C VAL A 30 13.83 26.31 -19.46
N SER A 31 12.89 25.37 -19.56
CA SER A 31 12.06 25.22 -20.77
C SER A 31 10.88 26.20 -20.83
N PHE A 32 10.21 26.43 -19.70
CA PHE A 32 9.06 27.31 -19.60
C PHE A 32 9.34 28.79 -19.93
N PRO A 33 10.46 29.44 -19.50
CA PRO A 33 10.73 30.83 -19.91
C PRO A 33 10.79 31.03 -21.42
N VAL A 34 11.49 30.15 -22.12
CA VAL A 34 11.60 30.21 -23.59
C VAL A 34 10.20 30.13 -24.21
N LEU A 35 9.35 29.26 -23.65
CA LEU A 35 7.98 29.12 -24.10
C LEU A 35 7.13 30.36 -23.77
N SER A 36 7.26 30.95 -22.58
CA SER A 36 6.52 32.15 -22.19
C SER A 36 6.86 33.34 -23.08
N ASP A 37 8.13 33.49 -23.45
CA ASP A 37 8.58 34.61 -24.30
C ASP A 37 8.02 34.49 -25.73
N VAL A 38 7.98 33.26 -26.27
CA VAL A 38 7.37 32.98 -27.59
C VAL A 38 5.86 33.23 -27.56
N VAL A 39 5.17 32.77 -26.52
CA VAL A 39 3.71 32.94 -26.39
C VAL A 39 3.33 34.40 -26.17
N ALA A 40 4.10 35.14 -25.36
CA ALA A 40 3.93 36.57 -25.15
C ALA A 40 4.16 37.37 -26.43
N ALA A 41 5.16 37.00 -27.23
CA ALA A 41 5.42 37.63 -28.53
C ALA A 41 4.26 37.45 -29.54
N TRP A 42 3.47 36.39 -29.38
CA TRP A 42 2.37 36.06 -30.30
C TRP A 42 0.99 36.50 -29.75
N GLY A 43 0.96 37.23 -28.61
CA GLY A 43 -0.26 37.77 -28.02
C GLY A 43 -1.18 36.74 -27.35
N GLY A 44 -0.71 35.50 -27.16
CA GLY A 44 -1.47 34.45 -26.49
C GLY A 44 -1.51 34.67 -24.98
N GLN A 45 -2.65 35.09 -24.44
CA GLN A 45 -2.88 35.16 -23.00
C GLN A 45 -3.79 33.99 -22.60
N SER A 46 -3.34 33.15 -21.68
CA SER A 46 -4.17 32.10 -21.09
C SER A 46 -3.97 32.07 -19.58
N ALA A 47 -5.07 31.86 -18.83
CA ALA A 47 -5.04 31.79 -17.37
C ALA A 47 -4.06 30.72 -16.85
N VAL A 48 -3.89 29.63 -17.62
CA VAL A 48 -2.93 28.56 -17.32
C VAL A 48 -1.49 29.07 -17.40
N PHE A 49 -1.14 29.90 -18.39
CA PHE A 49 0.19 30.50 -18.48
C PHE A 49 0.49 31.43 -17.31
N ASP A 50 -0.48 32.24 -16.88
CA ASP A 50 -0.31 33.14 -15.74
C ASP A 50 -0.18 32.38 -14.41
N ASP A 51 -0.91 31.28 -14.24
CA ASP A 51 -0.78 30.38 -13.11
C ASP A 51 0.59 29.68 -13.09
N LEU A 52 1.05 29.16 -14.23
CA LEU A 52 2.39 28.54 -14.33
C LEU A 52 3.51 29.57 -14.13
N ASN A 53 3.35 30.80 -14.60
CA ASN A 53 4.35 31.86 -14.41
C ASN A 53 4.43 32.29 -12.93
N ARG A 54 3.29 32.36 -12.23
CA ARG A 54 3.26 32.54 -10.76
C ARG A 54 3.89 31.37 -10.00
N ALA A 55 3.60 30.14 -10.42
CA ALA A 55 4.21 28.94 -9.85
C ALA A 55 5.73 28.92 -10.06
N ARG A 56 6.21 29.31 -11.25
CA ARG A 56 7.64 29.52 -11.54
C ARG A 56 8.24 30.60 -10.65
N ALA A 57 7.60 31.76 -10.54
CA ALA A 57 8.10 32.86 -9.72
C ALA A 57 8.29 32.43 -8.26
N THR A 58 7.43 31.54 -7.75
CA THR A 58 7.47 31.02 -6.37
C THR A 58 8.24 29.69 -6.25
N VAL A 59 8.89 29.21 -7.31
CA VAL A 59 9.52 27.88 -7.36
C VAL A 59 10.73 27.76 -6.41
N HIS A 60 11.39 28.88 -6.09
CA HIS A 60 12.49 28.92 -5.15
C HIS A 60 12.07 28.59 -3.71
N LEU A 61 10.79 28.87 -3.36
CA LEU A 61 10.20 28.52 -2.06
C LEU A 61 9.69 27.07 -2.08
N TRP A 62 8.79 26.73 -3.01
CA TRP A 62 8.13 25.41 -2.98
C TRP A 62 8.95 24.28 -3.61
N GLY A 63 9.85 24.59 -4.55
CA GLY A 63 10.68 23.63 -5.26
C GLY A 63 11.50 22.72 -4.35
N PRO A 64 12.29 23.26 -3.39
CA PRO A 64 13.05 22.43 -2.45
C PRO A 64 12.23 21.94 -1.26
N ILE A 65 11.19 22.66 -0.84
CA ILE A 65 10.38 22.31 0.33
C ILE A 65 9.60 21.01 0.12
N VAL A 66 8.98 20.82 -1.05
CA VAL A 66 8.18 19.62 -1.32
C VAL A 66 9.00 18.31 -1.24
N PRO A 67 10.14 18.15 -1.92
CA PRO A 67 10.94 16.93 -1.81
C PRO A 67 11.55 16.80 -0.41
N ALA A 68 11.89 17.89 0.26
CA ALA A 68 12.36 17.87 1.65
C ALA A 68 11.28 17.32 2.60
N VAL A 69 10.02 17.78 2.48
CA VAL A 69 8.89 17.29 3.29
C VAL A 69 8.60 15.82 2.99
N VAL A 70 8.61 15.41 1.72
CA VAL A 70 8.41 14.00 1.34
C VAL A 70 9.51 13.10 1.91
N LEU A 71 10.77 13.53 1.81
CA LEU A 71 11.91 12.81 2.42
C LEU A 71 11.77 12.76 3.94
N LEU A 72 11.42 13.87 4.59
CA LEU A 72 11.27 13.94 6.05
C LEU A 72 10.14 13.02 6.52
N LEU A 73 8.99 13.04 5.85
CA LEU A 73 7.89 12.10 6.09
C LEU A 73 8.31 10.64 5.87
N PHE A 74 9.07 10.35 4.82
CA PHE A 74 9.57 9.01 4.53
C PHE A 74 10.54 8.50 5.62
N PHE A 75 11.50 9.34 6.03
CA PHE A 75 12.45 9.01 7.09
C PHE A 75 11.78 8.92 8.46
N PHE A 76 10.84 9.81 8.77
CA PHE A 76 10.04 9.76 9.99
C PHE A 76 9.20 8.49 10.03
N TRP A 77 8.48 8.16 8.96
CA TRP A 77 7.73 6.90 8.85
C TRP A 77 8.65 5.68 9.00
N ARG A 78 9.82 5.66 8.34
CA ARG A 78 10.83 4.61 8.50
C ARG A 78 11.30 4.49 9.95
N PHE A 79 11.49 5.61 10.64
CA PHE A 79 11.90 5.62 12.05
C PHE A 79 10.81 5.06 12.97
N LEU A 80 9.54 5.41 12.74
CA LEU A 80 8.40 4.84 13.47
C LEU A 80 8.27 3.33 13.24
N LEU A 81 8.47 2.86 12.01
CA LEU A 81 8.42 1.43 11.67
C LEU A 81 9.60 0.64 12.26
N ARG A 82 10.76 1.29 12.46
CA ARG A 82 11.94 0.68 13.09
C ARG A 82 11.76 0.46 14.59
N LYS A 83 11.11 1.39 15.31
CA LYS A 83 10.90 1.26 16.77
C LYS A 83 9.73 0.35 17.16
N SER A 84 8.75 0.11 16.27
CA SER A 84 7.63 -0.78 16.56
C SER A 84 7.99 -2.27 16.33
N LYS A 85 8.41 -2.97 17.38
CA LYS A 85 8.31 -4.45 17.46
C LYS A 85 6.86 -4.93 17.35
N LEU A 86 5.89 -4.06 17.60
CA LEU A 86 4.48 -4.37 17.52
C LEU A 86 4.01 -4.39 16.06
N LEU A 87 3.49 -5.55 15.70
CA LEU A 87 2.49 -5.77 14.67
C LEU A 87 1.66 -4.49 14.49
N ILE A 88 1.75 -3.93 13.28
CA ILE A 88 1.00 -2.78 12.75
C ILE A 88 -0.04 -2.26 13.75
N PRO A 89 0.26 -1.18 14.51
CA PRO A 89 -0.65 -0.69 15.53
C PRO A 89 -2.02 -0.47 14.91
N ARG A 90 -3.07 -0.92 15.61
CA ARG A 90 -4.49 -0.95 15.21
C ARG A 90 -5.01 0.25 14.38
N ARG A 91 -4.42 1.44 14.56
CA ARG A 91 -4.74 2.67 13.79
C ARG A 91 -3.98 2.80 12.45
N ALA A 92 -2.75 2.30 12.38
CA ALA A 92 -1.97 2.25 11.15
C ALA A 92 -2.53 1.19 10.19
N ALA A 93 -2.98 0.03 10.70
CA ALA A 93 -3.59 -1.00 9.87
C ALA A 93 -4.90 -0.51 9.21
N SER A 94 -5.72 0.27 9.94
CA SER A 94 -6.97 0.80 9.40
C SER A 94 -6.77 1.95 8.40
N ARG A 95 -5.78 2.83 8.62
CA ARG A 95 -5.48 3.93 7.70
C ARG A 95 -4.66 3.49 6.48
N LEU A 96 -3.70 2.59 6.66
CA LEU A 96 -2.89 2.04 5.56
C LEU A 96 -3.66 0.99 4.74
N GLY A 97 -4.76 0.45 5.28
CA GLY A 97 -5.68 -0.44 4.57
C GLY A 97 -6.47 0.23 3.44
N TRP A 98 -6.30 1.53 3.20
CA TRP A 98 -6.84 2.23 2.03
C TRP A 98 -6.09 1.87 0.74
N PHE A 99 -4.81 1.47 0.83
CA PHE A 99 -4.07 1.02 -0.34
C PHE A 99 -4.54 -0.37 -0.81
N PRO A 100 -4.89 -0.54 -2.10
CA PRO A 100 -5.28 -1.83 -2.65
C PRO A 100 -4.14 -2.85 -2.49
N GLY A 101 -4.48 -4.06 -2.03
CA GLY A 101 -3.52 -5.14 -1.77
C GLY A 101 -2.87 -5.14 -0.37
N VAL A 102 -2.69 -3.99 0.28
CA VAL A 102 -2.07 -3.93 1.63
C VAL A 102 -2.92 -4.65 2.67
N ARG A 103 -4.24 -4.46 2.65
CA ARG A 103 -5.16 -5.15 3.57
C ARG A 103 -5.07 -6.67 3.42
N GLN A 104 -4.94 -7.16 2.18
CA GLN A 104 -4.85 -8.59 1.91
C GLN A 104 -3.48 -9.15 2.31
N LEU A 105 -2.41 -8.36 2.16
CA LEU A 105 -1.08 -8.72 2.67
C LEU A 105 -1.07 -8.85 4.20
N ILE A 106 -1.63 -7.87 4.92
CA ILE A 106 -1.71 -7.90 6.38
C ILE A 106 -2.52 -9.10 6.84
N TYR A 107 -3.65 -9.36 6.19
CA TYR A 107 -4.50 -10.50 6.48
C TYR A 107 -3.79 -11.84 6.24
N ALA A 108 -3.09 -11.99 5.11
CA ALA A 108 -2.33 -13.20 4.81
C ALA A 108 -1.20 -13.42 5.81
N GLN A 109 -0.49 -12.36 6.19
CA GLN A 109 0.60 -12.42 7.15
C GLN A 109 0.12 -12.80 8.55
N GLN A 110 -0.98 -12.19 9.03
CA GLN A 110 -1.57 -12.53 10.33
C GLN A 110 -1.96 -14.01 10.38
N ASN A 111 -2.57 -14.52 9.32
CA ASN A 111 -2.97 -15.92 9.24
C ASN A 111 -1.79 -16.90 9.10
N ALA A 112 -0.72 -16.50 8.42
CA ALA A 112 0.51 -17.30 8.38
C ALA A 112 1.10 -17.46 9.78
N ILE A 113 1.28 -16.35 10.51
CA ILE A 113 1.84 -16.34 11.88
C ILE A 113 0.92 -17.10 12.84
N LEU A 114 -0.39 -16.88 12.76
CA LEU A 114 -1.35 -17.55 13.63
C LEU A 114 -1.36 -19.06 13.40
N SER A 115 -1.35 -19.52 12.14
CA SER A 115 -1.33 -20.95 11.82
C SER A 115 -0.02 -21.61 12.26
N ASP A 116 1.11 -20.93 12.08
CA ASP A 116 2.44 -21.40 12.49
C ASP A 116 2.54 -21.54 14.01
N MET A 117 2.08 -20.51 14.75
CA MET A 117 2.00 -20.56 16.22
C MET A 117 1.13 -21.70 16.72
N LEU A 118 -0.02 -21.94 16.09
CA LEU A 118 -0.89 -23.06 16.44
C LEU A 118 -0.22 -24.40 16.16
N ALA A 119 0.44 -24.56 15.02
CA ALA A 119 1.16 -25.79 14.69
C ALA A 119 2.23 -26.12 15.74
N VAL A 120 3.02 -25.11 16.14
CA VAL A 120 4.05 -25.24 17.18
C VAL A 120 3.44 -25.60 18.54
N MET A 121 2.41 -24.88 18.98
CA MET A 121 1.76 -25.13 20.28
C MET A 121 1.16 -26.54 20.35
N VAL A 122 0.43 -26.95 19.30
CA VAL A 122 -0.18 -28.28 19.22
C VAL A 122 0.88 -29.38 19.19
N ARG A 123 2.00 -29.18 18.47
CA ARG A 123 3.12 -30.12 18.44
C ARG A 123 3.76 -30.31 19.82
N HIS A 124 3.73 -29.28 20.68
CA HIS A 124 4.17 -29.35 22.07
C HIS A 124 3.08 -29.78 23.05
N GLY A 125 1.94 -30.29 22.57
CA GLY A 125 0.87 -30.85 23.41
C GLY A 125 -0.04 -29.82 24.07
N VAL A 126 -0.01 -28.56 23.64
CA VAL A 126 -0.94 -27.55 24.14
C VAL A 126 -2.35 -27.82 23.57
N PRO A 127 -3.41 -27.83 24.41
CA PRO A 127 -4.78 -27.95 23.94
C PRO A 127 -5.16 -26.87 22.92
N LEU A 128 -5.86 -27.24 21.85
CA LEU A 128 -6.11 -26.37 20.70
C LEU A 128 -6.96 -25.13 21.06
N ASP A 129 -7.96 -25.30 21.93
CA ASP A 129 -8.78 -24.23 22.48
C ASP A 129 -7.93 -23.17 23.20
N ARG A 130 -6.96 -23.61 24.00
CA ARG A 130 -6.01 -22.73 24.68
C ARG A 130 -5.04 -22.08 23.70
N ALA A 131 -4.55 -22.83 22.71
CA ALA A 131 -3.63 -22.33 21.70
C ALA A 131 -4.26 -21.21 20.84
N ILE A 132 -5.53 -21.35 20.46
CA ILE A 132 -6.26 -20.35 19.66
C ILE A 132 -6.53 -19.08 20.46
N SER A 133 -6.98 -19.20 21.71
CA SER A 133 -7.23 -18.04 22.57
C SER A 133 -5.96 -17.24 22.85
N LEU A 134 -4.83 -17.91 23.11
CA LEU A 134 -3.52 -17.28 23.30
C LEU A 134 -3.02 -16.59 22.03
N SER A 135 -3.08 -17.28 20.89
CA SER A 135 -2.58 -16.77 19.61
C SER A 135 -3.36 -15.54 19.13
N GLY A 136 -4.68 -15.49 19.37
CA GLY A 136 -5.52 -14.33 19.05
C GLY A 136 -5.17 -13.06 19.82
N ALA A 137 -4.67 -13.18 21.06
CA ALA A 137 -4.31 -12.05 21.91
C ALA A 137 -3.00 -11.35 21.48
N ILE A 138 -2.11 -12.04 20.75
CA ILE A 138 -0.78 -11.55 20.38
C ILE A 138 -0.84 -10.34 19.42
N PHE A 139 -1.86 -10.28 18.57
CA PHE A 139 -1.95 -9.26 17.52
C PHE A 139 -2.52 -7.92 17.98
N GLY A 140 -3.05 -7.82 19.21
CA GLY A 140 -3.63 -6.59 19.76
C GLY A 140 -4.89 -6.09 19.02
N ASP A 141 -5.47 -6.90 18.13
CA ASP A 141 -6.74 -6.63 17.46
C ASP A 141 -7.88 -7.24 18.27
N ARG A 142 -8.72 -6.37 18.88
CA ARG A 142 -9.89 -6.79 19.66
C ARG A 142 -10.88 -7.63 18.84
N ARG A 143 -10.92 -7.47 17.52
CA ARG A 143 -11.78 -8.31 16.65
C ARG A 143 -11.23 -9.72 16.56
N LEU A 144 -9.95 -9.87 16.22
CA LEU A 144 -9.30 -11.17 16.18
C LEU A 144 -9.33 -11.85 17.55
N GLU A 145 -9.05 -11.13 18.63
CA GLU A 145 -9.11 -11.67 19.99
C GLU A 145 -10.51 -12.22 20.32
N ARG A 146 -11.57 -11.47 19.98
CA ARG A 146 -12.96 -11.91 20.19
C ARG A 146 -13.31 -13.12 19.33
N GLU A 147 -12.93 -13.10 18.05
CA GLU A 147 -13.18 -14.21 17.13
C GLU A 147 -12.43 -15.48 17.57
N SER A 148 -11.18 -15.35 18.00
CA SER A 148 -10.39 -16.45 18.55
C SER A 148 -11.02 -17.05 19.79
N LYS A 149 -11.57 -16.24 20.71
CA LYS A 149 -12.30 -16.75 21.89
C LYS A 149 -13.55 -17.53 21.52
N ILE A 150 -14.36 -17.02 20.59
CA ILE A 150 -15.57 -17.71 20.10
C ILE A 150 -15.20 -19.06 19.48
N VAL A 151 -14.14 -19.11 18.66
CA VAL A 151 -13.67 -20.36 18.05
C VAL A 151 -13.13 -21.33 19.10
N ALA A 152 -12.41 -20.84 20.10
CA ALA A 152 -11.90 -21.67 21.21
C ALA A 152 -13.03 -22.26 22.06
N GLU A 153 -14.08 -21.49 22.37
CA GLU A 153 -15.26 -21.97 23.10
C GLU A 153 -16.01 -23.05 22.31
N ALA A 154 -16.21 -22.85 21.00
CA ALA A 154 -16.87 -23.84 20.15
C ALA A 154 -16.06 -25.15 20.02
N LEU A 155 -14.73 -25.06 20.04
CA LEU A 155 -13.83 -26.21 20.10
C LEU A 155 -13.93 -26.97 21.42
N ALA A 156 -14.00 -26.26 22.54
CA ALA A 156 -14.16 -26.87 23.86
C ALA A 156 -15.50 -27.61 23.98
N SER A 157 -16.57 -27.10 23.35
CA SER A 157 -17.88 -27.77 23.32
C SER A 157 -18.01 -28.87 22.25
N GLN A 158 -16.94 -29.17 21.49
CA GLN A 158 -16.94 -30.11 20.36
C GLN A 158 -18.02 -29.81 19.29
N ASP A 159 -18.42 -28.54 19.17
CA ASP A 159 -19.47 -28.12 18.24
C ASP A 159 -18.86 -27.70 16.90
N TRP A 160 -18.58 -28.71 16.06
CA TRP A 160 -17.91 -28.53 14.76
C TRP A 160 -18.73 -27.69 13.78
N GLN A 161 -20.06 -27.73 13.90
CA GLN A 161 -20.96 -26.88 13.11
C GLN A 161 -20.78 -25.42 13.51
N ARG A 162 -20.75 -25.06 14.80
CA ARG A 162 -20.46 -23.68 15.23
C ARG A 162 -19.08 -23.20 14.81
N VAL A 163 -18.06 -24.08 14.80
CA VAL A 163 -16.72 -23.73 14.27
C VAL A 163 -16.81 -23.35 12.79
N LEU A 164 -17.56 -24.09 11.97
CA LEU A 164 -17.74 -23.81 10.53
C LEU A 164 -18.67 -22.61 10.27
N GLU A 165 -19.74 -22.49 11.05
CA GLU A 165 -20.79 -21.48 10.96
C GLU A 165 -20.42 -20.15 11.58
N ALA A 166 -19.22 -20.04 12.19
CA ALA A 166 -18.55 -18.77 12.42
C ALA A 166 -18.21 -18.04 11.10
N ARG A 167 -19.12 -17.99 10.12
CA ARG A 167 -19.13 -17.14 8.92
C ARG A 167 -18.88 -15.67 9.24
N ARG A 168 -19.11 -15.24 10.48
CA ARG A 168 -18.80 -13.89 10.97
C ARG A 168 -17.35 -13.69 11.40
N ALA A 169 -16.57 -14.76 11.57
CA ALA A 169 -15.15 -14.66 11.87
C ALA A 169 -14.38 -14.26 10.61
N ARG A 170 -14.26 -12.96 10.36
CA ARG A 170 -13.60 -12.41 9.15
C ARG A 170 -12.09 -12.42 9.27
N CYS A 171 -11.55 -12.55 10.48
CA CYS A 171 -10.12 -12.56 10.74
C CYS A 171 -9.55 -13.99 10.65
N ILE A 172 -10.35 -15.02 10.98
CA ILE A 172 -9.97 -16.44 10.89
C ILE A 172 -10.54 -17.07 9.60
N PRO A 173 -9.70 -17.42 8.61
CA PRO A 173 -10.15 -17.93 7.33
C PRO A 173 -10.79 -19.30 7.46
N VAL A 174 -11.70 -19.59 6.51
CA VAL A 174 -12.33 -20.90 6.37
C VAL A 174 -11.29 -22.00 6.18
N SER A 175 -10.19 -21.72 5.45
CA SER A 175 -9.11 -22.71 5.23
C SER A 175 -8.47 -23.20 6.53
N LEU A 176 -8.26 -22.30 7.50
CA LEU A 176 -7.70 -22.68 8.81
C LEU A 176 -8.71 -23.51 9.62
N ARG A 177 -9.99 -23.12 9.61
CA ARG A 177 -11.06 -23.85 10.32
C ARG A 177 -11.28 -25.25 9.75
N LEU A 178 -11.23 -25.40 8.44
CA LEU A 178 -11.30 -26.71 7.78
C LEU A 178 -10.10 -27.59 8.10
N ALA A 179 -8.89 -27.02 8.12
CA ALA A 179 -7.68 -27.77 8.46
C ALA A 179 -7.69 -28.25 9.93
N ILE A 180 -8.27 -27.46 10.83
CA ILE A 180 -8.50 -27.86 12.22
C ILE A 180 -9.38 -29.11 12.27
N ILE A 181 -10.56 -29.08 11.65
CA ILE A 181 -11.51 -30.20 11.68
C ILE A 181 -10.91 -31.47 11.05
N GLN A 182 -10.28 -31.33 9.88
CA GLN A 182 -9.61 -32.45 9.20
C GLN A 182 -8.43 -33.00 10.02
N GLY A 183 -7.67 -32.12 10.67
CA GLY A 183 -6.54 -32.48 11.51
C GLY A 183 -6.93 -33.22 12.79
N LEU A 184 -8.06 -32.84 13.40
CA LEU A 184 -8.61 -33.53 14.56
C LEU A 184 -9.10 -34.94 14.22
N HIS A 185 -9.83 -35.11 13.11
CA HIS A 185 -10.31 -36.43 12.69
C HIS A 185 -9.19 -37.38 12.25
N SER A 186 -8.14 -36.86 11.61
CA SER A 186 -7.01 -37.65 11.11
C SER A 186 -5.90 -37.89 12.13
N GLY A 187 -5.97 -37.23 13.30
CA GLY A 187 -4.90 -37.24 14.32
C GLY A 187 -3.63 -36.47 13.91
N LYS A 188 -3.61 -35.80 12.75
CA LYS A 188 -2.45 -35.08 12.20
C LYS A 188 -2.64 -33.56 12.20
N LEU A 189 -3.13 -33.03 13.32
CA LEU A 189 -3.47 -31.62 13.45
C LEU A 189 -2.27 -30.68 13.24
N ALA A 190 -1.13 -30.98 13.88
CA ALA A 190 0.07 -30.15 13.75
C ALA A 190 0.54 -30.04 12.30
N ASP A 191 0.59 -31.17 11.57
CA ASP A 191 1.04 -31.21 10.18
C ASP A 191 0.08 -30.44 9.25
N ASN A 192 -1.23 -30.56 9.47
CA ASN A 192 -2.23 -29.82 8.69
C ASN A 192 -2.13 -28.30 8.94
N LEU A 193 -1.91 -27.87 10.18
CA LEU A 193 -1.71 -26.47 10.52
C LEU A 193 -0.42 -25.91 9.89
N GLU A 194 0.65 -26.69 9.86
CA GLU A 194 1.90 -26.32 9.19
C GLU A 194 1.71 -26.14 7.66
N GLN A 195 0.92 -27.02 7.02
CA GLN A 195 0.59 -26.86 5.61
C GLN A 195 -0.21 -25.59 5.33
N VAL A 196 -1.16 -25.25 6.21
CA VAL A 196 -1.91 -23.99 6.12
C VAL A 196 -1.00 -22.78 6.35
N ALA A 197 -0.08 -22.84 7.32
CA ALA A 197 0.92 -21.81 7.55
C ALA A 197 1.75 -21.55 6.29
N LYS A 198 2.31 -22.61 5.68
CA LYS A 198 3.07 -22.53 4.41
C LYS A 198 2.24 -22.02 3.24
N HIS A 199 0.94 -22.31 3.21
CA HIS A 199 0.04 -21.77 2.19
C HIS A 199 -0.10 -20.24 2.33
N TRP A 200 -0.38 -19.76 3.54
CA TRP A 200 -0.51 -18.32 3.83
C TRP A 200 0.81 -17.57 3.71
N GLU A 201 1.93 -18.20 4.05
CA GLU A 201 3.25 -17.64 3.84
C GLU A 201 3.51 -17.41 2.34
N ARG A 202 3.25 -18.41 1.49
CA ARG A 202 3.33 -18.27 0.02
C ARG A 202 2.39 -17.20 -0.50
N GLN A 203 1.16 -17.08 0.02
CA GLN A 203 0.27 -15.99 -0.35
C GLN A 203 0.82 -14.62 0.06
N THR A 204 1.42 -14.51 1.25
CA THR A 204 2.03 -13.28 1.74
C THR A 204 3.18 -12.85 0.83
N TRP A 205 4.05 -13.79 0.46
CA TRP A 205 5.13 -13.55 -0.51
C TRP A 205 4.60 -13.14 -1.87
N ARG A 206 3.58 -13.84 -2.40
CA ARG A 206 2.96 -13.51 -3.69
C ARG A 206 2.36 -12.10 -3.70
N GLN A 207 1.64 -11.73 -2.63
CA GLN A 207 1.04 -10.40 -2.51
C GLN A 207 2.12 -9.32 -2.34
N ALA A 208 3.16 -9.58 -1.56
CA ALA A 208 4.28 -8.67 -1.40
C ALA A 208 4.97 -8.43 -2.76
N THR A 209 5.24 -9.48 -3.52
CA THR A 209 5.83 -9.38 -4.86
C THR A 209 4.90 -8.65 -5.83
N TRP A 210 3.61 -8.95 -5.84
CA TRP A 210 2.64 -8.27 -6.70
C TRP A 210 2.58 -6.76 -6.44
N ILE A 211 2.56 -6.34 -5.17
CA ILE A 211 2.61 -4.92 -4.79
C ILE A 211 3.88 -4.25 -5.33
N LYS A 212 5.02 -4.95 -5.33
CA LYS A 212 6.25 -4.43 -5.93
C LYS A 212 6.18 -4.34 -7.45
N THR A 213 5.80 -5.43 -8.10
CA THR A 213 5.83 -5.55 -9.55
C THR A 213 4.82 -4.62 -10.21
N VAL A 214 3.66 -4.39 -9.60
CA VAL A 214 2.62 -3.49 -10.14
C VAL A 214 2.75 -2.06 -9.62
N GLY A 215 3.11 -1.89 -8.34
CA GLY A 215 3.18 -0.56 -7.73
C GLY A 215 4.23 0.35 -8.35
N VAL A 216 5.37 -0.22 -8.76
CA VAL A 216 6.46 0.55 -9.40
C VAL A 216 6.04 1.10 -10.77
N PRO A 217 5.66 0.29 -11.78
CA PRO A 217 5.26 0.82 -13.08
C PRO A 217 4.04 1.73 -13.00
N MET A 218 3.09 1.44 -12.11
CA MET A 218 1.93 2.31 -11.91
C MET A 218 2.33 3.70 -11.40
N SER A 219 3.31 3.79 -10.48
CA SER A 219 3.83 5.09 -10.03
C SER A 219 4.50 5.87 -11.17
N VAL A 220 5.29 5.20 -12.02
CA VAL A 220 5.94 5.81 -13.19
C VAL A 220 4.89 6.34 -14.17
N VAL A 221 3.85 5.55 -14.47
CA VAL A 221 2.77 5.96 -15.38
C VAL A 221 2.01 7.15 -14.81
N ILE A 222 1.67 7.16 -13.52
CA ILE A 222 0.94 8.28 -12.90
C ILE A 222 1.77 9.56 -12.94
N PHE A 223 3.01 9.54 -12.42
CA PHE A 223 3.86 10.73 -12.40
C PHE A 223 4.27 11.16 -13.81
N GLY A 224 4.58 10.21 -14.68
CA GLY A 224 4.88 10.47 -16.09
C GLY A 224 3.71 11.07 -16.83
N CYS A 225 2.49 10.55 -16.66
CA CYS A 225 1.29 11.11 -17.26
C CYS A 225 1.02 12.53 -16.77
N ILE A 226 1.14 12.78 -15.45
CA ILE A 226 0.99 14.13 -14.88
C ILE A 226 2.02 15.09 -15.48
N CYS A 227 3.30 14.70 -15.51
CA CYS A 227 4.36 15.55 -16.07
C CYS A 227 4.14 15.82 -17.56
N THR A 228 3.87 14.78 -18.35
CA THR A 228 3.63 14.90 -19.79
C THR A 228 2.39 15.73 -20.08
N LEU A 229 1.31 15.56 -19.32
CA LEU A 229 0.08 16.35 -19.47
C LEU A 229 0.34 17.83 -19.16
N LEU A 230 1.08 18.14 -18.09
CA LEU A 230 1.45 19.51 -17.76
C LEU A 230 2.27 20.17 -18.87
N VAL A 231 3.29 19.48 -19.38
CA VAL A 231 4.13 19.98 -20.48
C VAL A 231 3.33 20.11 -21.77
N ALA A 232 2.51 19.11 -22.11
CA ALA A 232 1.69 19.11 -23.31
C ALA A 232 0.66 20.24 -23.29
N LEU A 233 -0.05 20.44 -22.18
CA LEU A 233 -0.99 21.55 -22.02
C LEU A 233 -0.26 22.90 -22.15
N SER A 234 0.92 23.03 -21.53
CA SER A 234 1.69 24.26 -21.64
C SER A 234 2.15 24.55 -23.08
N LEU A 235 2.48 23.53 -23.89
CA LEU A 235 2.91 23.72 -25.28
C LEU A 235 1.74 23.90 -26.25
N TRP A 236 0.69 23.09 -26.12
CA TRP A 236 -0.40 22.99 -27.11
C TRP A 236 -1.50 24.04 -26.94
N LEU A 237 -1.84 24.46 -25.70
CA LEU A 237 -2.89 25.47 -25.51
C LEU A 237 -2.59 26.77 -26.27
N PRO A 238 -1.38 27.36 -26.15
CA PRO A 238 -1.06 28.60 -26.85
C PRO A 238 -1.15 28.44 -28.36
N TRP A 239 -0.62 27.34 -28.89
CA TRP A 239 -0.68 27.05 -30.31
C TRP A 239 -2.11 27.03 -30.83
N LEU A 240 -3.02 26.33 -30.12
CA LEU A 240 -4.44 26.30 -30.46
C LEU A 240 -5.08 27.69 -30.41
N GLN A 241 -4.79 28.49 -29.37
CA GLN A 241 -5.31 29.85 -29.26
C GLN A 241 -4.87 30.73 -30.44
N ILE A 242 -3.60 30.65 -30.83
CA ILE A 242 -3.04 31.42 -31.94
C ILE A 242 -3.69 30.99 -33.27
N MET A 243 -3.87 29.68 -33.49
CA MET A 243 -4.57 29.18 -34.68
C MET A 243 -6.04 29.62 -34.73
N PHE A 244 -6.76 29.58 -33.61
CA PHE A 244 -8.15 30.05 -33.55
C PHE A 244 -8.26 31.57 -33.78
N GLN A 245 -7.32 32.36 -33.25
CA GLN A 245 -7.26 33.80 -33.52
C GLN A 245 -7.06 34.08 -35.01
N MET A 246 -6.12 33.38 -35.68
CA MET A 246 -5.91 33.52 -37.12
C MET A 246 -7.12 33.08 -37.95
N ALA A 247 -7.83 32.03 -37.54
CA ALA A 247 -9.04 31.57 -38.22
C ALA A 247 -10.19 32.57 -38.10
N SER A 248 -10.37 33.20 -36.92
CA SER A 248 -11.39 34.24 -36.71
C SER A 248 -11.14 35.53 -37.49
N PHE A 249 -9.88 35.81 -37.87
CA PHE A 249 -9.52 36.97 -38.68
C PHE A 249 -9.84 36.80 -40.18
N ARG A 250 -10.13 35.57 -40.62
CA ARG A 250 -10.44 35.24 -42.03
C ARG A 250 -11.95 35.08 -42.31
N ALA A 251 -12.81 35.16 -41.29
CA ALA A 251 -14.27 35.14 -41.40
C ALA A 251 -14.82 36.55 -41.23
#